data_AF-A0A520WPW0-F1
#
_entry.id   AF-A0A520WPW0-F1
#
_cell.length_a   1.000
_cell.length_b   1.000
_cell.length_c   1.000
_cell.angle_alpha   90.00
_cell.angle_beta   90.00
_cell.angle_gamma   90.00
#
_symmetry.space_group_name_H-M   'P 1'
#
loop_
_entity.id
_entity.type
_entity.pdbx_description
1 polymer ?
#
loop_
_entity_poly.entity_id
_entity_poly.type
_entity_poly.pdbx_seq_one_letter_code
_entity_poly.pdbx_strand_id
1 'polypeptide(L)' 'MSAPIVGAIHPSPTDEEAAAIAAAIEVLWPEPTQQNIERSQSSWRFSGRWWNESARWPHKSY' A
#
# COMPACT_ATOMS: atom_id res chain seq x y z
N MET A 1 -1.96 2.34 -22.04
CA MET A 1 -1.91 2.37 -20.56
C MET A 1 -0.44 2.55 -20.18
N SER A 2 -0.03 3.71 -19.67
CA SER A 2 1.35 3.91 -19.19
C SER A 2 1.49 3.28 -17.82
N ALA A 3 2.30 2.22 -17.71
CA ALA A 3 2.71 1.71 -16.41
C ALA A 3 3.51 2.78 -15.66
N PRO A 4 3.36 2.91 -14.33
CA PRO A 4 4.21 3.82 -13.56
C PRO A 4 5.68 3.43 -13.72
N ILE A 5 6.56 4.43 -13.80
CA ILE A 5 8.01 4.22 -13.81
C ILE A 5 8.38 3.77 -12.39
N VAL A 6 8.34 2.47 -12.14
CA VAL A 6 8.94 1.88 -10.94
C VAL A 6 10.44 2.00 -11.14
N GLY A 7 11.10 2.86 -10.35
CA GLY A 7 12.55 2.96 -10.36
C GLY A 7 13.19 1.60 -10.10
N ALA A 8 14.37 1.35 -10.66
CA ALA A 8 15.09 0.12 -10.40
C ALA A 8 15.37 -0.01 -8.89
N ILE A 9 14.95 -1.14 -8.29
CA ILE A 9 15.21 -1.45 -6.88
C ILE A 9 16.65 -1.92 -6.78
N HIS A 10 17.45 -1.23 -5.96
CA HIS A 10 18.85 -1.57 -5.74
C HIS A 10 19.15 -1.80 -4.25
N PRO A 11 19.84 -2.90 -3.91
CA PRO A 11 20.32 -3.95 -4.83
C PRO A 11 19.18 -4.78 -5.44
N SER A 12 19.40 -5.31 -6.65
CA SER A 12 18.46 -6.27 -7.23
C SER A 12 18.53 -7.56 -6.41
N PRO A 13 17.39 -8.14 -6.02
CA PRO A 13 17.39 -9.44 -5.38
C PRO A 13 17.93 -10.50 -6.36
N THR A 14 18.51 -11.54 -5.80
CA THR A 14 18.75 -12.82 -6.50
C THR A 14 17.42 -13.51 -6.82
N ASP A 15 17.44 -14.47 -7.75
CA ASP A 15 16.24 -15.23 -8.10
C ASP A 15 15.69 -16.02 -6.90
N GLU A 16 16.58 -16.54 -6.05
CA GLU A 16 16.22 -17.23 -4.81
C GLU A 16 15.54 -16.30 -3.81
N GLU A 17 16.06 -15.08 -3.62
CA GLU A 17 15.46 -14.08 -2.74
C GLU A 17 14.10 -13.63 -3.26
N ALA A 18 13.98 -13.39 -4.57
CA ALA A 18 12.72 -13.02 -5.20
C ALA A 18 11.66 -14.12 -5.01
N ALA A 19 12.05 -15.39 -5.20
CA ALA A 19 11.17 -16.53 -4.98
C ALA A 19 10.75 -16.66 -3.51
N ALA A 20 11.68 -16.48 -2.57
CA ALA A 20 11.38 -16.53 -1.12
C ALA A 20 10.41 -15.43 -0.69
N ILE A 21 10.58 -14.20 -1.21
CA ILE A 21 9.68 -13.07 -0.94
C ILE A 21 8.28 -13.36 -1.51
N ALA A 22 8.19 -13.82 -2.76
CA ALA A 22 6.91 -14.16 -3.38
C ALA A 22 6.17 -15.23 -2.58
N ALA A 23 6.86 -16.31 -2.21
CA ALA A 23 6.28 -17.39 -1.40
C ALA A 23 5.80 -16.89 -0.02
N ALA A 24 6.59 -16.03 0.65
CA ALA A 24 6.20 -15.46 1.93
C ALA A 24 4.94 -14.59 1.81
N ILE A 25 4.83 -13.78 0.74
CA ILE A 25 3.64 -12.98 0.48
C ILE A 25 2.43 -13.88 0.31
N GLU A 26 2.52 -14.94 -0.50
CA GLU A 26 1.41 -15.87 -0.74
C GLU A 26 0.97 -16.60 0.54
N VAL A 27 1.93 -17.09 1.33
CA VAL A 27 1.64 -17.84 2.57
C VAL A 27 1.08 -16.94 3.67
N LEU A 28 1.53 -15.69 3.74
CA LEU A 28 1.14 -14.75 4.80
C LEU A 28 0.03 -13.79 4.36
N TRP A 29 -0.46 -13.90 3.11
CA TRP A 29 -1.51 -13.01 2.64
C TRP A 29 -2.78 -13.26 3.46
N PRO A 30 -3.37 -12.22 4.06
CA PRO A 30 -4.59 -12.39 4.82
C PRO A 30 -5.73 -12.78 3.88
N GLU A 31 -6.50 -13.79 4.27
CA GLU A 31 -7.77 -14.06 3.59
C GLU A 31 -8.68 -12.82 3.72
N PRO A 32 -9.46 -12.49 2.68
CA PRO A 32 -10.40 -11.38 2.73
C PRO A 32 -11.51 -11.69 3.75
N THR A 33 -11.27 -11.39 5.02
CA THR A 33 -12.32 -11.37 6.04
C THR A 33 -13.32 -10.27 5.69
N GLN A 34 -14.62 -10.56 5.75
CA GLN A 34 -15.66 -9.53 5.60
C GLN A 34 -15.34 -8.38 6.56
N GLN A 35 -15.01 -7.22 6.00
CA GLN A 35 -14.62 -6.05 6.77
C GLN A 35 -15.77 -5.69 7.71
N ASN A 36 -15.54 -5.80 9.02
CA ASN A 36 -16.37 -5.09 9.97
C ASN A 36 -16.10 -3.60 9.75
N ILE A 37 -17.07 -2.88 9.16
CA ILE A 37 -17.00 -1.45 8.85
C ILE A 37 -17.14 -0.62 10.14
N GLU A 38 -16.67 -1.10 11.29
CA GLU A 38 -16.26 -0.19 12.34
C GLU A 38 -14.99 0.48 11.85
N ARG A 39 -15.18 1.66 11.23
CA ARG A 39 -14.15 2.57 10.72
C ARG A 39 -12.93 2.50 11.62
N SER A 40 -11.99 1.63 11.27
CA SER A 40 -10.74 1.48 11.97
C SER A 40 -10.03 2.80 11.78
N GLN A 41 -10.13 3.66 12.79
CA GLN A 41 -9.41 4.92 12.84
C GLN A 41 -7.95 4.54 12.79
N SER A 42 -7.35 4.59 11.59
CA SER A 42 -5.96 4.21 11.43
C SER A 42 -5.15 5.04 12.39
N SER A 43 -4.46 4.39 13.33
CA SER A 43 -3.56 5.04 14.28
C SER A 43 -2.32 5.62 13.57
N TRP A 44 -2.18 5.36 12.26
CA TRP A 44 -1.04 5.77 11.48
C TRP A 44 -1.17 7.19 10.95
N ARG A 45 -0.10 7.96 11.16
CA ARG A 45 0.12 9.27 10.55
C ARG A 45 1.31 9.21 9.59
N PHE A 46 1.17 9.85 8.43
CA PHE A 46 2.27 10.10 7.50
C PHE A 46 2.59 11.59 7.50
N SER A 47 3.84 11.96 7.77
CA SER A 47 4.25 13.37 7.90
C SER A 47 3.33 14.20 8.81
N GLY A 48 2.91 13.61 9.94
CA GLY A 48 1.99 14.23 10.91
C GLY A 48 0.51 14.28 10.51
N ARG A 49 0.15 13.91 9.27
CA ARG A 49 -1.23 13.86 8.80
C ARG A 49 -1.82 12.48 8.93
N TRP A 50 -3.08 12.38 9.33
CA TRP A 50 -3.77 11.09 9.39
C TRP A 50 -3.86 10.47 8.01
N TRP A 51 -3.50 9.20 7.90
CA TRP A 51 -3.50 8.48 6.63
C TRP A 51 -4.90 8.37 6.00
N ASN A 52 -5.95 8.41 6.82
CA ASN A 52 -7.35 8.32 6.41
C ASN A 52 -8.06 9.67 6.28
N GLU A 53 -7.36 10.79 6.44
CA GLU A 53 -7.96 12.12 6.26
C GLU A 53 -8.21 12.37 4.77
N SER A 54 -9.47 12.52 4.40
CA SER A 54 -9.86 12.91 3.05
C SER A 54 -9.20 14.25 2.70
N ALA A 55 -8.49 14.27 1.57
CA ALA A 55 -7.78 15.46 1.13
C ALA A 55 -8.79 16.60 0.94
N ARG A 56 -8.67 17.64 1.78
CA ARG A 56 -9.51 18.84 1.71
C ARG A 56 -9.00 19.77 0.60
N TRP A 57 -8.98 19.28 -0.63
CA TRP A 57 -8.73 20.12 -1.78
C TRP A 57 -9.97 20.99 -2.04
N PRO A 58 -9.82 22.30 -2.27
CA PRO A 58 -10.94 23.13 -2.65
C PRO A 58 -11.53 22.58 -3.95
N HIS A 59 -12.84 22.40 -3.98
CA HIS A 59 -13.55 22.04 -5.20
C HIS A 59 -13.34 23.19 -6.20
N LYS A 60 -12.60 22.95 -7.28
CA LYS A 60 -12.46 23.93 -8.35
C LYS A 60 -13.81 24.06 -9.04
N SER A 61 -14.52 25.15 -8.77
CA SER A 61 -15.64 25.60 -9.59
C SER A 61 -15.04 26.30 -10.82
N TYR A 62 -15.13 25.65 -11.98
CA TYR A 62 -15.00 26.32 -13.29
C TYR A 62 -16.40 26.73 -13.76
#